data_AF-A0A7J3FBQ0-F1
#
_entry.id   AF-A0A7J3FBQ0-F1
#
_cell.length_a   1.000
_cell.length_b   1.000
_cell.length_c   1.000
_cell.angle_alpha   90.00
_cell.angle_beta   90.00
_cell.angle_gamma   90.00
#
_symmetry.space_group_name_H-M   'P 1'
#
loop_
_entity.id
_entity.type
_entity.pdbx_description
1 polymer ?
#
loop_
_entity_poly.entity_id
_entity_poly.type
_entity_poly.pdbx_seq_one_letter_code
_entity_poly.pdbx_strand_id
1 'polypeptide(L)'
;MLIDDYRKGWALRYLREAVDEIKIAKKDSKAFNLLFDAVRKAQAAIYYSLGEPVFIDSIVQEALEKSLPAENPVLRCLIEIEKTIKQLEQMEGEPQASRISDLAIKESNRIVSIASKIVGLLISED
;
A
#
# COMPACT_ATOMS: atom_id res chain seq x y z
N MET A 1 24.03 3.39 -6.98
CA MET A 1 22.69 2.79 -6.82
C MET A 1 21.70 3.90 -6.52
N LEU A 2 20.53 3.92 -7.16
CA LEU A 2 19.52 5.00 -7.03
C LEU A 2 18.77 4.96 -5.68
N ILE A 3 18.84 3.85 -4.96
CA ILE A 3 18.30 3.64 -3.61
C ILE A 3 19.43 3.21 -2.65
N ASP A 4 19.44 3.74 -1.43
CA ASP A 4 20.39 3.30 -0.39
C ASP A 4 19.88 2.07 0.36
N ASP A 5 20.79 1.38 1.04
CA ASP A 5 20.51 0.16 1.80
C ASP A 5 19.48 0.38 2.91
N TYR A 6 19.40 1.59 3.46
CA TYR A 6 18.43 1.95 4.50
C TYR A 6 17.01 1.91 3.93
N ARG A 7 16.75 2.62 2.83
CA ARG A 7 15.43 2.63 2.17
C ARG A 7 15.08 1.26 1.60
N LYS A 8 16.07 0.56 1.03
CA LYS A 8 15.91 -0.82 0.56
C LYS A 8 15.47 -1.77 1.69
N GLY A 9 16.12 -1.67 2.85
CA GLY A 9 15.77 -2.45 4.04
C GLY A 9 14.34 -2.19 4.52
N TRP A 10 13.94 -0.91 4.60
CA TRP A 10 12.59 -0.53 5.00
C TRP A 10 11.51 -1.00 4.04
N ALA A 11 11.73 -0.84 2.73
CA ALA A 11 10.78 -1.30 1.72
C ALA A 11 10.53 -2.82 1.82
N LEU A 12 11.60 -3.61 1.91
CA LEU A 12 11.50 -5.07 2.02
C LEU A 12 10.88 -5.51 3.36
N ARG A 13 11.19 -4.79 4.45
CA ARG A 13 10.59 -5.04 5.77
C ARG A 13 9.09 -4.82 5.74
N TYR A 14 8.63 -3.67 5.27
CA TYR A 14 7.21 -3.33 5.26
C TYR A 14 6.39 -4.26 4.36
N LEU A 15 6.94 -4.70 3.22
CA LEU A 15 6.25 -5.73 2.42
C LEU A 15 6.08 -7.04 3.17
N ARG A 16 7.10 -7.50 3.90
CA ARG A 16 7.02 -8.74 4.66
C ARG A 16 5.95 -8.65 5.75
N GLU A 17 5.95 -7.56 6.51
CA GLU A 17 4.95 -7.28 7.55
C GLU A 17 3.54 -7.24 6.95
N ALA A 18 3.34 -6.51 5.85
CA ALA A 18 2.03 -6.43 5.17
C ALA A 18 1.52 -7.81 4.73
N VAL A 19 2.40 -8.65 4.18
CA VAL A 19 2.05 -10.01 3.78
C VAL A 19 1.62 -10.86 4.97
N ASP A 20 2.32 -10.75 6.10
CA ASP A 20 2.02 -11.54 7.29
C ASP A 20 0.73 -11.05 8.00
N GLU A 21 0.50 -9.74 8.05
CA GLU A 21 -0.71 -9.14 8.59
C GLU A 21 -1.97 -9.55 7.82
N ILE A 22 -1.93 -9.58 6.48
CA ILE A 22 -3.04 -10.12 5.68
C ILE A 22 -3.28 -11.60 5.99
N LYS A 23 -2.24 -12.41 6.17
CA LYS A 23 -2.41 -13.84 6.51
C LYS A 23 -3.07 -14.00 7.88
N ILE A 24 -2.76 -13.14 8.84
CA ILE A 24 -3.35 -13.16 10.19
C ILE A 24 -4.83 -12.75 10.09
N ALA A 25 -5.13 -11.62 9.44
CA ALA A 25 -6.49 -11.12 9.29
C ALA A 25 -7.43 -12.09 8.55
N LYS A 26 -6.92 -12.86 7.59
CA LYS A 26 -7.69 -13.92 6.91
C LYS A 26 -8.08 -15.09 7.82
N LYS A 27 -7.30 -15.34 8.87
CA LYS A 27 -7.48 -16.48 9.77
C LYS A 27 -8.29 -16.11 11.01
N ASP A 28 -8.21 -14.85 11.43
CA ASP A 28 -8.90 -14.36 12.62
C ASP A 28 -9.70 -13.09 12.28
N SER A 29 -11.02 -13.20 12.33
CA SER A 29 -11.93 -12.07 12.11
C SER A 29 -11.77 -10.96 13.14
N LYS A 30 -11.21 -11.24 14.32
CA LYS A 30 -10.89 -10.22 15.33
C LYS A 30 -9.67 -9.37 14.95
N ALA A 31 -8.85 -9.85 14.02
CA ALA A 31 -7.67 -9.15 13.53
C ALA A 31 -7.92 -8.46 12.18
N PHE A 32 -9.19 -8.21 11.82
CA PHE A 32 -9.54 -7.62 10.53
C PHE A 32 -8.92 -6.23 10.31
N ASN A 33 -8.74 -5.46 11.39
CA ASN A 33 -8.08 -4.17 11.35
C ASN A 33 -6.63 -4.24 10.83
N LEU A 34 -5.96 -5.39 10.98
CA LEU A 34 -4.62 -5.59 10.41
C LEU A 34 -4.60 -5.52 8.88
N LEU A 35 -5.75 -5.63 8.19
CA LEU A 35 -5.83 -5.39 6.74
C LEU A 35 -5.48 -3.94 6.40
N PHE A 36 -5.89 -2.97 7.23
CA PHE A 36 -5.63 -1.55 7.02
C PHE A 36 -4.16 -1.22 7.27
N ASP A 37 -3.61 -1.75 8.37
CA ASP A 37 -2.18 -1.69 8.66
C ASP A 37 -1.35 -2.28 7.51
N ALA A 38 -1.77 -3.43 6.98
CA ALA A 38 -1.05 -4.10 5.90
C ALA A 38 -1.02 -3.26 4.62
N VAL A 39 -2.13 -2.65 4.22
CA VAL A 39 -2.16 -1.84 2.98
C VAL A 39 -1.36 -0.54 3.13
N ARG A 40 -1.35 0.08 4.32
CA ARG A 40 -0.50 1.24 4.61
C ARG A 40 0.99 0.88 4.61
N LYS A 41 1.36 -0.28 5.17
CA LYS A 41 2.74 -0.80 5.07
C LYS A 41 3.13 -1.09 3.62
N ALA A 42 2.24 -1.68 2.83
CA ALA A 42 2.49 -1.93 1.41
C ALA A 42 2.72 -0.63 0.62
N GLN A 43 1.94 0.41 0.90
CA GLN A 43 2.15 1.74 0.33
C GLN A 43 3.48 2.35 0.78
N ALA A 44 3.78 2.30 2.08
CA ALA A 44 5.05 2.80 2.60
C ALA A 44 6.23 2.11 1.89
N ALA A 45 6.14 0.79 1.65
CA ALA A 45 7.17 0.07 0.91
C ALA A 45 7.39 0.60 -0.52
N ILE A 46 6.31 0.96 -1.23
CA ILE A 46 6.40 1.62 -2.54
C ILE A 46 7.11 2.97 -2.41
N TYR A 47 6.78 3.75 -1.39
CA TYR A 47 7.36 5.08 -1.22
C TYR A 47 8.86 5.01 -0.90
N TYR A 48 9.27 4.08 -0.03
CA TYR A 48 10.68 3.80 0.24
C TYR A 48 11.42 3.31 -1.00
N SER A 49 10.78 2.54 -1.88
CA SER A 49 11.44 2.05 -3.12
C SER A 49 11.59 3.13 -4.20
N LEU A 50 10.76 4.17 -4.17
CA LEU A 50 10.82 5.31 -5.09
C LEU A 50 11.72 6.44 -4.61
N GLY A 51 11.86 6.64 -3.30
CA GLY A 51 12.55 7.80 -2.76
C GLY A 51 12.40 7.95 -1.25
N GLU A 52 12.31 9.20 -0.80
CA GLU A 52 12.02 9.55 0.59
C GLU A 52 10.50 9.61 0.80
N PRO A 53 9.92 8.77 1.67
CA PRO A 53 8.46 8.65 1.77
C PRO A 53 7.71 9.94 2.05
N VAL A 54 8.26 10.83 2.88
CA VAL A 54 7.63 12.11 3.21
C VAL A 54 7.41 12.96 1.95
N PHE A 55 8.37 12.95 1.02
CA PHE A 55 8.24 13.71 -0.23
C PHE A 55 7.28 13.03 -1.20
N ILE A 56 7.32 11.70 -1.31
CA ILE A 56 6.40 10.97 -2.19
C ILE A 56 4.95 11.15 -1.72
N ASP A 57 4.68 11.04 -0.41
CA ASP A 57 3.34 11.27 0.15
C ASP A 57 2.86 12.70 -0.12
N SER A 58 3.71 13.71 0.11
CA SER A 58 3.37 15.11 -0.17
C SER A 58 2.93 15.32 -1.62
N ILE A 59 3.64 14.72 -2.59
CA ILE A 59 3.30 14.79 -4.02
C ILE A 59 1.94 14.12 -4.30
N VAL A 60 1.68 12.97 -3.68
CA VAL A 60 0.42 12.22 -3.88
C VAL A 60 -0.76 12.97 -3.29
N GLN A 61 -0.64 13.50 -2.07
CA GLN A 61 -1.72 14.27 -1.43
C GLN A 61 -1.98 15.59 -2.19
N GLU A 62 -0.94 16.32 -2.62
CA GLU A 62 -1.10 17.52 -3.43
C GLU A 62 -1.83 17.23 -4.75
N ALA A 63 -1.47 16.13 -5.43
CA ALA A 63 -2.11 15.74 -6.67
C ALA A 63 -3.59 15.34 -6.49
N LEU A 64 -3.93 14.72 -5.35
CA LEU A 64 -5.29 14.42 -4.95
C LEU A 64 -6.10 15.70 -4.69
N GLU A 65 -5.56 16.62 -3.90
CA GLU A 65 -6.21 17.89 -3.55
C GLU A 65 -6.50 18.75 -4.78
N LYS A 66 -5.52 18.87 -5.67
CA LYS A 66 -5.63 19.72 -6.87
C LYS A 66 -6.39 19.06 -8.01
N SER A 67 -6.82 17.80 -7.87
CA SER A 67 -7.45 17.01 -8.93
C SER A 67 -6.67 17.08 -10.25
N LEU A 68 -5.34 17.12 -10.17
CA LEU A 68 -4.50 17.29 -11.34
C LEU A 68 -4.67 16.08 -12.27
N PRO A 69 -4.87 16.28 -13.58
CA PRO A 69 -4.76 15.17 -14.51
C PRO A 69 -3.35 14.62 -14.42
N ALA A 70 -3.20 13.45 -13.78
CA ALA A 70 -1.92 12.78 -13.68
C ALA A 70 -1.57 12.22 -15.07
N GLU A 71 -0.92 13.03 -15.90
CA GLU A 71 -0.33 12.61 -17.18
C GLU A 71 0.77 11.58 -16.94
N ASN A 72 1.49 11.72 -15.82
CA ASN A 72 2.48 10.77 -15.39
C ASN A 72 1.83 9.45 -14.91
N PRO A 73 2.13 8.30 -15.54
CA PRO A 73 1.50 7.02 -15.20
C PRO A 73 1.90 6.49 -13.82
N VAL A 74 3.11 6.81 -13.34
CA VAL A 74 3.57 6.43 -11.99
C VAL A 74 2.76 7.18 -10.95
N LEU A 75 2.67 8.51 -11.07
CA LEU A 75 1.86 9.32 -10.16
C LEU A 75 0.39 8.90 -10.16
N ARG A 76 -0.18 8.61 -11.35
CA ARG A 76 -1.54 8.09 -11.46
C ARG A 76 -1.71 6.77 -10.69
N CYS A 77 -0.76 5.85 -10.80
CA CYS A 77 -0.78 4.59 -10.04
C CYS A 77 -0.79 4.84 -8.52
N LEU A 78 0.09 5.72 -8.03
CA LEU A 78 0.16 6.05 -6.59
C LEU A 78 -1.12 6.69 -6.07
N ILE A 79 -1.74 7.58 -6.86
CA ILE A 79 -3.02 8.21 -6.53
C ILE A 79 -4.14 7.16 -6.43
N GLU A 80 -4.22 6.23 -7.38
CA GLU A 80 -5.26 5.19 -7.35
C GLU A 80 -5.05 4.20 -6.19
N ILE A 81 -3.80 3.91 -5.81
CA ILE A 81 -3.50 3.15 -4.60
C ILE A 81 -4.00 3.91 -3.36
N GLU A 82 -3.67 5.19 -3.22
CA GLU A 82 -4.10 6.00 -2.06
C GLU A 82 -5.63 6.11 -1.97
N LYS A 83 -6.33 6.30 -3.08
CA LYS A 83 -7.80 6.28 -3.10
C LYS A 83 -8.36 4.95 -2.65
N THR A 84 -7.79 3.85 -3.13
CA THR A 84 -8.23 2.49 -2.75
C THR A 84 -8.01 2.24 -1.26
N ILE A 85 -6.88 2.70 -0.70
CA ILE A 85 -6.60 2.59 0.73
C ILE A 85 -7.61 3.42 1.55
N LYS A 86 -7.86 4.68 1.17
CA LYS A 86 -8.86 5.53 1.85
C LYS A 86 -10.26 4.89 1.80
N GLN A 87 -10.63 4.24 0.69
CA GLN A 87 -11.90 3.51 0.59
C GLN A 87 -11.95 2.29 1.50
N LEU A 88 -10.84 1.56 1.66
CA LEU A 88 -10.75 0.44 2.60
C LEU A 88 -10.88 0.91 4.04
N GLU A 89 -10.16 1.96 4.43
CA GLU A 89 -10.21 2.52 5.79
C GLU A 89 -11.60 3.03 6.18
N GLN A 90 -12.39 3.52 5.23
CA GLN A 90 -13.80 3.87 5.47
C GLN A 90 -14.65 2.66 5.91
N MET A 91 -14.23 1.43 5.57
CA MET A 91 -14.91 0.19 5.98
C MET A 91 -14.53 -0.26 7.40
N GLU A 92 -13.48 0.29 8.02
CA GLU A 92 -12.97 -0.14 9.33
C GLU A 92 -14.02 -0.01 10.46
N GLY A 93 -14.98 0.90 10.31
CA GLY A 93 -16.06 1.14 11.26
C GLY A 93 -17.39 0.46 10.93
N GLU A 94 -17.51 -0.24 9.79
CA GLU A 94 -18.76 -0.86 9.38
C GLU A 94 -18.95 -2.24 10.03
N PRO A 95 -20.21 -2.65 10.32
CA PRO A 95 -20.49 -4.02 10.73
C PRO A 95 -19.91 -5.00 9.71
N GLN A 96 -19.08 -5.94 10.16
CA GLN A 96 -18.40 -6.94 9.34
C GLN A 96 -19.39 -7.92 8.70
N ALA A 97 -20.11 -7.47 7.68
CA ALA A 97 -20.89 -8.34 6.82
C ALA A 97 -19.90 -9.17 5.99
N SER A 98 -20.15 -10.48 5.87
CA SER A 98 -19.26 -11.43 5.16
C SER A 98 -18.84 -10.95 3.76
N ARG A 99 -19.70 -10.20 3.06
CA ARG A 99 -19.37 -9.66 1.73
C ARG A 99 -18.39 -8.48 1.78
N ILE A 100 -18.49 -7.63 2.80
CA ILE A 100 -17.60 -6.47 2.99
C ILE A 100 -16.20 -6.98 3.37
N SER A 101 -16.13 -8.00 4.23
CA SER A 101 -14.86 -8.61 4.60
C SER A 101 -14.16 -9.27 3.41
N ASP A 102 -14.88 -9.97 2.55
CA ASP A 102 -14.32 -10.60 1.35
C ASP A 102 -13.76 -9.58 0.35
N LEU A 103 -14.48 -8.47 0.16
CA LEU A 103 -14.04 -7.37 -0.70
C LEU A 103 -12.78 -6.72 -0.16
N ALA A 104 -12.76 -6.38 1.14
CA ALA A 104 -11.62 -5.75 1.77
C ALA A 104 -10.37 -6.64 1.69
N ILE A 105 -10.51 -7.94 2.00
CA ILE A 105 -9.43 -8.91 1.87
C ILE A 105 -8.92 -8.94 0.42
N LYS A 106 -9.82 -8.99 -0.57
CA LYS A 106 -9.43 -9.04 -1.99
C LYS A 106 -8.64 -7.79 -2.41
N GLU A 107 -9.12 -6.60 -2.11
CA GLU A 107 -8.43 -5.37 -2.48
C GLU A 107 -7.12 -5.19 -1.71
N SER A 108 -7.05 -5.55 -0.42
CA SER A 108 -5.79 -5.55 0.34
C SER A 108 -4.74 -6.47 -0.29
N ASN A 109 -5.12 -7.69 -0.71
CA ASN A 109 -4.21 -8.60 -1.43
C ASN A 109 -3.73 -8.00 -2.75
N ARG A 110 -4.61 -7.31 -3.47
CA ARG A 110 -4.28 -6.67 -4.74
C ARG A 110 -3.25 -5.56 -4.53
N ILE A 111 -3.43 -4.69 -3.52
CA ILE A 111 -2.47 -3.64 -3.17
C ILE A 111 -1.12 -4.25 -2.81
N VAL A 112 -1.09 -5.26 -1.93
CA VAL A 112 0.18 -5.93 -1.54
C VAL A 112 0.86 -6.59 -2.73
N SER A 113 0.10 -7.18 -3.66
CA SER A 113 0.65 -7.77 -4.88
C SER A 113 1.26 -6.72 -5.81
N ILE A 114 0.59 -5.58 -5.99
CA ILE A 114 1.11 -4.45 -6.78
C ILE A 114 2.37 -3.90 -6.12
N ALA A 115 2.35 -3.66 -4.81
CA ALA A 115 3.50 -3.19 -4.05
C ALA A 115 4.69 -4.12 -4.18
N SER A 116 4.48 -5.44 -4.04
CA SER A 116 5.52 -6.46 -4.22
C SER A 116 6.16 -6.39 -5.61
N LYS A 117 5.35 -6.20 -6.66
CA LYS A 117 5.85 -6.06 -8.04
C LYS A 117 6.65 -4.78 -8.23
N ILE A 118 6.15 -3.64 -7.77
CA ILE A 118 6.82 -2.34 -7.90
C ILE A 118 8.15 -2.35 -7.16
N VAL A 119 8.14 -2.76 -5.89
CA VAL A 119 9.35 -2.86 -5.07
C VAL A 119 10.33 -3.86 -5.68
N GLY A 120 9.85 -5.01 -6.16
CA GLY A 120 10.68 -5.98 -6.88
C GLY A 120 11.39 -5.35 -8.08
N LEU A 121 10.66 -4.62 -8.93
CA LEU A 121 11.23 -3.95 -10.10
C LEU A 121 12.26 -2.85 -9.76
N LEU A 122 12.09 -2.16 -8.63
CA LEU A 122 12.93 -1.02 -8.26
C LEU A 122 14.13 -1.39 -7.37
N ILE A 123 14.05 -2.52 -6.66
CA ILE A 123 15.04 -2.95 -5.67
C ILE A 123 15.85 -4.15 -6.11
N SER A 124 15.38 -4.91 -7.10
CA SER A 124 16.17 -6.01 -7.67
C SER A 124 17.46 -5.44 -8.26
N GLU A 125 18.58 -5.93 -7.76
CA GLU A 125 19.86 -5.88 -8.44
C GLU A 125 19.84 -7.02 -9.47
N ASP A 126 20.30 -6.75 -10.70
CA ASP A 126 20.68 -7.83 -11.61
C ASP A 126 21.75 -8.74 -10.98
#